data_AF-A0A7L3AXV2-F1
#
_entry.id   AF-A0A7L3AXV2-F1
#
_cell.length_a   1.000
_cell.length_b   1.000
_cell.length_c   1.000
_cell.angle_alpha   90.00
_cell.angle_beta   90.00
_cell.angle_gamma   90.00
#
_symmetry.space_group_name_H-M   'P 1'
#
loop_
_entity.id
_entity.type
_entity.pdbx_description
1 polymer ?
#
loop_
_entity_poly.entity_id
_entity_poly.type
_entity_poly.pdbx_seq_one_letter_code
_entity_poly.pdbx_strand_id
1 'polypeptide(L)'
;CEASSPYIRPVGYCQETGTPLTTPPGYKDSKAFSWEKYLEETNSQAAPARAFKLRPAHGFQVNMKLEAVDRRNPILIRVATIVDKDDHRIKIHFDGWDHNYDFWVDADSPDVHPVGWCAKTGHALQVPLGAVDPVGTVAQVCPTPGCHGVGHVRGPRYGTHYTLVGCPYSDVNLNRESLLQDRLGGERA
;
A
#
# COMPACT_ATOMS: atom_id res chain seq x y z
N CYS A 1 2.95 -15.01 -0.48
CA CYS A 1 2.28 -14.96 0.83
C CYS A 1 3.03 -15.89 1.77
N GLU A 2 3.35 -15.44 2.99
CA GLU A 2 4.08 -16.24 3.98
C GLU A 2 3.14 -16.95 4.94
N ALA A 3 3.61 -18.02 5.59
CA ALA A 3 2.84 -18.78 6.57
C ALA A 3 2.39 -17.94 7.78
N SER A 4 3.06 -16.80 8.02
CA SER A 4 2.79 -15.86 9.11
C SER A 4 1.81 -14.74 8.76
N SER A 5 1.37 -14.68 7.50
CA SER A 5 0.50 -13.63 7.00
C SER A 5 -0.82 -13.57 7.79
N PRO A 6 -1.26 -12.37 8.20
CA PRO A 6 -2.52 -12.20 8.91
C PRO A 6 -3.75 -12.39 8.02
N TYR A 7 -3.55 -12.54 6.71
CA TYR A 7 -4.61 -12.59 5.70
C TYR A 7 -4.92 -14.01 5.20
N ILE A 8 -4.20 -15.02 5.67
CA ILE A 8 -4.50 -16.43 5.37
C ILE A 8 -4.99 -17.15 6.61
N ARG A 9 -5.93 -18.08 6.40
CA ARG A 9 -6.58 -18.84 7.46
C ARG A 9 -6.79 -20.29 7.00
N PRO A 10 -6.76 -21.26 7.93
CA PRO A 10 -7.05 -22.65 7.58
C PRO A 10 -8.51 -22.83 7.14
N VAL A 11 -8.75 -23.93 6.43
CA VAL A 11 -10.12 -24.42 6.15
C VAL A 11 -10.89 -24.55 7.46
N GLY A 12 -12.17 -24.13 7.46
CA GLY A 12 -13.03 -24.13 8.64
C GLY A 12 -13.06 -22.81 9.43
N TYR A 13 -12.03 -21.97 9.33
CA TYR A 13 -11.92 -20.74 10.13
C TYR A 13 -13.16 -19.84 10.05
N CYS A 14 -13.69 -19.58 8.84
CA CYS A 14 -14.86 -18.71 8.67
C CYS A 14 -16.11 -19.25 9.37
N GLN A 15 -16.29 -20.58 9.38
CA GLN A 15 -17.40 -21.23 10.08
C GLN A 15 -17.24 -21.12 11.60
N GLU A 16 -16.02 -21.27 12.11
CA GLU A 16 -15.70 -21.16 13.55
C GLU A 16 -15.88 -19.74 14.08
N THR A 17 -15.50 -18.72 13.29
CA THR A 17 -15.59 -17.31 13.70
C THR A 17 -16.90 -16.63 13.30
N GLY A 18 -17.82 -17.35 12.66
CA GLY A 18 -19.06 -16.78 12.12
C GLY A 18 -18.84 -15.74 11.02
N THR A 19 -17.66 -15.73 10.40
CA THR A 19 -17.33 -14.83 9.29
C THR A 19 -17.93 -15.39 7.99
N PRO A 20 -18.66 -14.58 7.19
CA PRO A 20 -19.18 -15.05 5.91
C PRO A 20 -18.05 -15.52 4.98
N LEU A 21 -18.16 -16.74 4.48
CA LEU A 21 -17.24 -17.26 3.48
C LEU A 21 -17.72 -16.88 2.07
N THR A 22 -16.89 -16.19 1.31
CA THR A 22 -17.13 -15.97 -0.12
C THR A 22 -16.78 -17.25 -0.89
N THR A 23 -17.77 -17.85 -1.55
CA THR A 23 -17.58 -19.10 -2.32
C THR A 23 -16.87 -18.85 -3.65
N PRO A 24 -16.25 -19.89 -4.26
CA PRO A 24 -15.68 -19.78 -5.59
C PRO A 24 -16.67 -19.21 -6.63
N PRO A 25 -16.21 -18.38 -7.60
CA PRO A 25 -17.07 -17.84 -8.63
C PRO A 25 -17.81 -18.95 -9.41
N GLY A 26 -19.14 -18.82 -9.54
CA GLY A 26 -19.96 -19.78 -10.27
C GLY A 26 -20.28 -21.08 -9.51
N TYR A 27 -19.96 -21.19 -8.21
CA TYR A 27 -20.38 -22.33 -7.41
C TYR A 27 -21.92 -22.40 -7.35
N LYS A 28 -22.47 -23.56 -7.75
CA LYS A 28 -23.90 -23.71 -8.08
C LYS A 28 -24.86 -23.36 -6.93
N ASP A 29 -24.47 -23.66 -5.69
CA ASP A 29 -25.22 -23.31 -4.50
C ASP A 29 -24.29 -22.70 -3.45
N SER A 30 -24.16 -21.37 -3.50
CA SER A 30 -23.29 -20.64 -2.59
C SER A 30 -23.75 -20.73 -1.13
N LYS A 31 -25.04 -20.96 -0.88
CA LYS A 31 -25.60 -21.08 0.48
C LYS A 31 -25.38 -22.48 1.07
N ALA A 32 -25.24 -23.50 0.22
CA ALA A 32 -24.95 -24.87 0.63
C ALA A 32 -23.47 -25.26 0.46
N PHE A 33 -22.56 -24.29 0.30
CA PHE A 33 -21.14 -24.60 0.20
C PHE A 33 -20.62 -25.30 1.45
N SER A 34 -19.89 -26.40 1.25
CA SER A 34 -19.15 -27.11 2.29
C SER A 34 -17.73 -27.37 1.81
N TRP A 35 -16.76 -27.13 2.69
CA TRP A 35 -15.36 -27.44 2.42
C TRP A 35 -15.12 -28.92 2.15
N GLU A 36 -15.83 -29.82 2.86
CA GLU A 36 -15.69 -31.26 2.69
C GLU A 36 -16.04 -31.68 1.26
N LYS A 37 -17.23 -31.31 0.79
CA LYS A 37 -17.71 -31.59 -0.57
C LYS A 37 -16.81 -30.95 -1.62
N TYR A 38 -16.41 -29.70 -1.41
CA TYR A 38 -15.55 -28.99 -2.37
C TYR A 38 -14.18 -29.66 -2.52
N LEU A 39 -13.57 -30.11 -1.42
CA LEU A 39 -12.28 -30.81 -1.44
C LEU A 39 -12.39 -32.19 -2.11
N GLU A 40 -13.50 -32.90 -1.90
CA GLU A 40 -13.79 -34.16 -2.59
C GLU A 40 -13.99 -33.96 -4.10
N GLU A 41 -14.86 -33.02 -4.51
CA GLU A 41 -15.15 -32.71 -5.92
C GLU A 41 -13.91 -32.25 -6.69
N THR A 42 -12.98 -31.58 -6.02
CA THR A 42 -11.73 -31.08 -6.61
C THR A 42 -10.52 -32.00 -6.40
N ASN A 43 -10.71 -33.15 -5.72
CA ASN A 43 -9.64 -34.08 -5.34
C ASN A 43 -8.43 -33.37 -4.70
N SER A 44 -8.71 -32.44 -3.79
CA SER A 44 -7.72 -31.55 -3.19
C SER A 44 -7.60 -31.76 -1.68
N GLN A 45 -6.48 -31.32 -1.10
CA GLN A 45 -6.26 -31.36 0.35
C GLN A 45 -6.17 -29.94 0.91
N ALA A 46 -6.77 -29.74 2.09
CA ALA A 46 -6.61 -28.51 2.82
C ALA A 46 -5.16 -28.35 3.31
N ALA A 47 -4.63 -27.13 3.26
CA ALA A 47 -3.38 -26.81 3.95
C ALA A 47 -3.55 -27.09 5.46
N PRO A 48 -2.60 -27.77 6.12
CA PRO A 48 -2.77 -28.19 7.50
C PRO A 48 -2.75 -26.98 8.44
N ALA A 49 -3.68 -26.92 9.41
CA ALA A 49 -3.81 -25.78 10.33
C ALA A 49 -2.50 -25.40 11.04
N ARG A 50 -1.67 -26.39 11.38
CA ARG A 50 -0.33 -26.19 12.01
C ARG A 50 0.69 -25.44 11.14
N ALA A 51 0.45 -25.30 9.83
CA ALA A 51 1.32 -24.54 8.94
C ALA A 51 1.06 -23.02 9.04
N PHE A 52 -0.11 -22.61 9.53
CA PHE A 52 -0.46 -21.21 9.70
C PHE A 52 0.10 -20.71 11.04
N LYS A 53 1.00 -19.73 10.98
CA LYS A 53 1.74 -19.21 12.14
C LYS A 53 1.57 -17.70 12.27
N LEU A 54 0.37 -17.26 12.64
CA LEU A 54 0.03 -15.84 12.72
C LEU A 54 1.13 -15.04 13.44
N ARG A 55 1.65 -14.02 12.76
CA ARG A 55 2.66 -13.13 13.34
C ARG A 55 2.08 -12.33 14.52
N PRO A 56 2.91 -11.96 15.52
CA PRO A 56 2.49 -11.04 16.58
C PRO A 56 2.12 -9.65 16.04
N ALA A 57 1.38 -8.89 16.85
CA ALA A 57 1.11 -7.48 16.58
C ALA A 57 2.40 -6.64 16.56
N HIS A 58 2.41 -5.56 15.78
CA HIS A 58 3.59 -4.71 15.65
C HIS A 58 3.77 -3.71 16.82
N GLY A 59 4.98 -3.19 17.00
CA GLY A 59 5.34 -2.25 18.07
C GLY A 59 5.08 -0.76 17.80
N PHE A 60 4.76 -0.36 16.56
CA PHE A 60 4.55 1.05 16.19
C PHE A 60 3.49 1.76 17.05
N GLN A 61 3.64 3.08 17.20
CA GLN A 61 2.72 3.95 17.91
C GLN A 61 2.35 5.16 17.05
N VAL A 62 1.16 5.70 17.29
CA VAL A 62 0.73 6.97 16.67
C VAL A 62 1.70 8.08 17.04
N ASN A 63 1.92 9.01 16.11
CA ASN A 63 2.90 10.11 16.14
C ASN A 63 4.37 9.71 15.95
N MET A 64 4.70 8.42 15.76
CA MET A 64 6.05 8.04 15.33
C MET A 64 6.32 8.49 13.90
N LYS A 65 7.57 8.89 13.63
CA LYS A 65 8.05 9.30 12.30
C LYS A 65 8.83 8.17 11.61
N LEU A 66 8.72 8.14 10.29
CA LEU A 66 9.36 7.16 9.42
C LEU A 66 9.58 7.74 8.02
N GLU A 67 10.22 6.97 7.15
CA GLU A 67 10.35 7.27 5.72
C GLU A 67 9.50 6.28 4.93
N ALA A 68 8.63 6.75 4.03
CA ALA A 68 7.74 5.87 3.27
C ALA A 68 7.69 6.25 1.79
N VAL A 69 7.54 5.23 0.96
CA VAL A 69 7.38 5.36 -0.49
C VAL A 69 6.00 5.94 -0.79
N ASP A 70 5.95 6.90 -1.71
CA ASP A 70 4.70 7.45 -2.20
C ASP A 70 4.02 6.47 -3.15
N ARG A 71 2.84 5.95 -2.78
CA ARG A 71 2.09 5.00 -3.63
C ARG A 71 1.65 5.59 -4.96
N ARG A 72 1.45 6.91 -5.02
CA ARG A 72 1.02 7.62 -6.24
C ARG A 72 2.20 7.96 -7.14
N ASN A 73 3.39 8.09 -6.57
CA ASN A 73 4.64 8.19 -7.30
C ASN A 73 5.74 7.35 -6.63
N PRO A 74 5.87 6.06 -6.98
CA PRO A 74 6.82 5.15 -6.33
C PRO A 74 8.29 5.51 -6.52
N ILE A 75 8.64 6.56 -7.26
CA ILE A 75 10.01 7.09 -7.36
C ILE A 75 10.35 7.94 -6.12
N LEU A 76 9.33 8.45 -5.41
CA LEU A 76 9.51 9.36 -4.28
C LEU A 76 9.45 8.61 -2.95
N ILE A 77 10.33 9.00 -2.03
CA ILE A 77 10.29 8.63 -0.62
C ILE A 77 10.14 9.90 0.20
N ARG A 78 9.20 9.90 1.14
CA ARG A 78 8.82 11.10 1.90
C ARG A 78 8.96 10.87 3.40
N VAL A 79 9.12 11.98 4.12
CA VAL A 79 8.91 12.02 5.56
C VAL A 79 7.45 11.74 5.86
N ALA A 80 7.20 10.81 6.77
CA ALA A 80 5.86 10.39 7.11
C ALA A 80 5.66 10.21 8.61
N THR A 81 4.43 10.39 9.05
CA THR A 81 3.99 10.23 10.44
C THR A 81 2.90 9.15 10.51
N ILE A 82 2.98 8.28 11.52
CA ILE A 82 1.92 7.30 11.79
C ILE A 82 0.74 8.04 12.45
N VAL A 83 -0.41 8.06 11.79
CA VAL A 83 -1.61 8.74 12.29
C VAL A 83 -2.64 7.78 12.87
N ASP A 84 -2.55 6.49 12.55
CA ASP A 84 -3.42 5.43 13.09
C ASP A 84 -2.73 4.06 13.00
N LYS A 85 -3.23 3.05 13.72
CA LYS A 85 -2.71 1.68 13.71
C LYS A 85 -3.76 0.62 14.07
N ASP A 86 -3.61 -0.58 13.51
CA ASP A 86 -4.21 -1.81 14.01
C ASP A 86 -3.10 -2.80 14.44
N ASP A 87 -3.39 -4.10 14.57
CA ASP A 87 -2.40 -5.10 14.98
C ASP A 87 -1.32 -5.36 13.92
N HIS A 88 -1.63 -5.17 12.63
CA HIS A 88 -0.80 -5.62 11.52
C HIS A 88 -0.53 -4.54 10.46
N ARG A 89 -1.20 -3.40 10.55
CA ARG A 89 -1.10 -2.26 9.64
C ARG A 89 -0.98 -0.94 10.38
N ILE A 90 -0.36 0.01 9.72
CA ILE A 90 -0.26 1.40 10.14
C ILE A 90 -0.89 2.31 9.08
N LYS A 91 -1.50 3.41 9.50
CA LYS A 91 -1.94 4.48 8.61
C LYS A 91 -0.87 5.57 8.58
N ILE A 92 -0.36 5.84 7.39
CA ILE A 92 0.72 6.80 7.15
C ILE A 92 0.13 8.10 6.61
N HIS A 93 0.64 9.21 7.14
CA HIS A 93 0.45 10.57 6.64
C HIS A 93 1.78 11.13 6.16
N PHE A 94 1.81 11.81 5.01
CA PHE A 94 3.01 12.52 4.56
C PHE A 94 3.04 13.94 5.12
N ASP A 95 4.11 14.28 5.84
CA ASP A 95 4.22 15.56 6.53
C ASP A 95 4.07 16.75 5.55
N GLY A 96 3.10 17.62 5.82
CA GLY A 96 2.78 18.81 5.01
C GLY A 96 1.82 18.57 3.84
N TRP A 97 1.41 17.32 3.59
CA TRP A 97 0.40 16.97 2.59
C TRP A 97 -1.01 16.96 3.20
N ASP A 98 -2.03 16.98 2.36
CA ASP A 98 -3.42 16.84 2.80
C ASP A 98 -3.71 15.41 3.31
N HIS A 99 -4.60 15.28 4.29
CA HIS A 99 -4.98 13.98 4.86
C HIS A 99 -5.71 13.06 3.87
N ASN A 100 -6.21 13.59 2.76
CA ASN A 100 -6.77 12.80 1.67
C ASN A 100 -5.73 11.86 0.99
N TYR A 101 -4.44 12.08 1.23
CA TYR A 101 -3.35 11.21 0.78
C TYR A 101 -2.95 10.16 1.83
N ASP A 102 -3.56 10.15 3.02
CA ASP A 102 -3.24 9.19 4.06
C ASP A 102 -3.69 7.79 3.66
N PHE A 103 -2.84 6.77 3.84
CA PHE A 103 -3.18 5.41 3.46
C PHE A 103 -2.74 4.36 4.48
N TRP A 104 -3.46 3.25 4.52
CA TRP A 104 -3.10 2.07 5.31
C TRP A 104 -2.05 1.22 4.58
N VAL A 105 -1.06 0.76 5.32
CA VAL A 105 0.00 -0.13 4.84
C VAL A 105 0.33 -1.19 5.88
N ASP A 106 0.69 -2.39 5.43
CA ASP A 106 1.20 -3.44 6.30
C ASP A 106 2.46 -2.98 7.03
N ALA A 107 2.56 -3.30 8.32
CA ALA A 107 3.69 -2.87 9.16
C ALA A 107 5.04 -3.50 8.76
N ASP A 108 5.01 -4.58 7.99
CA ASP A 108 6.17 -5.26 7.40
C ASP A 108 6.35 -4.94 5.90
N SER A 109 5.65 -3.93 5.38
CA SER A 109 5.78 -3.52 4.00
C SER A 109 7.24 -3.13 3.69
N PRO A 110 7.79 -3.59 2.55
CA PRO A 110 9.15 -3.23 2.14
C PRO A 110 9.27 -1.75 1.74
N ASP A 111 8.17 -1.02 1.66
CA ASP A 111 8.08 0.38 1.27
C ASP A 111 7.99 1.34 2.48
N VAL A 112 8.12 0.80 3.69
CA VAL A 112 8.17 1.54 4.96
C VAL A 112 9.54 1.36 5.58
N HIS A 113 10.20 2.45 5.91
CA HIS A 113 11.59 2.47 6.32
C HIS A 113 11.81 3.29 7.61
N PRO A 114 12.79 2.93 8.44
CA PRO A 114 13.15 3.73 9.62
C PRO A 114 13.76 5.07 9.19
N VAL A 115 13.69 6.06 10.10
CA VAL A 115 14.34 7.37 9.90
C VAL A 115 15.84 7.19 9.62
N GLY A 116 16.32 7.88 8.57
CA GLY A 116 17.69 7.84 8.08
C GLY A 116 17.97 6.75 7.04
N TRP A 117 16.96 6.01 6.57
CA TRP A 117 17.15 4.97 5.56
C TRP A 117 17.63 5.56 4.23
N CYS A 118 16.97 6.60 3.72
CA CYS A 118 17.33 7.31 2.50
C CYS A 118 18.78 7.80 2.53
N ALA A 119 19.18 8.43 3.64
CA ALA A 119 20.55 8.92 3.82
C ALA A 119 21.59 7.77 3.78
N LYS A 120 21.27 6.61 4.38
CA LYS A 120 22.16 5.44 4.41
C LYS A 120 22.26 4.72 3.08
N THR A 121 21.19 4.72 2.29
CA THR A 121 21.12 3.98 1.02
C THR A 121 21.35 4.85 -0.21
N GLY A 122 21.51 6.17 -0.04
CA GLY A 122 21.73 7.12 -1.12
C GLY A 122 20.46 7.51 -1.90
N HIS A 123 19.27 7.24 -1.34
CA HIS A 123 18.00 7.65 -1.95
C HIS A 123 17.64 9.10 -1.56
N ALA A 124 16.96 9.80 -2.47
CA ALA A 124 16.51 11.16 -2.22
C ALA A 124 15.25 11.18 -1.34
N LEU A 125 15.37 11.75 -0.13
CA LEU A 125 14.23 12.00 0.74
C LEU A 125 13.58 13.34 0.36
N GLN A 126 12.27 13.31 0.10
CA GLN A 126 11.49 14.52 -0.14
C GLN A 126 11.29 15.29 1.17
N VAL A 127 11.63 16.58 1.14
CA VAL A 127 11.42 17.51 2.26
C VAL A 127 9.91 17.75 2.44
N PRO A 128 9.40 17.86 3.68
CA PRO A 128 8.01 18.23 3.95
C PRO A 128 7.63 19.57 3.31
N LEU A 129 6.38 19.67 2.87
CA LEU A 129 5.87 20.91 2.27
C LEU A 129 5.89 22.05 3.29
N GLY A 130 6.50 23.18 2.90
CA GLY A 130 6.59 24.39 3.74
C GLY A 130 7.87 24.50 4.58
N ALA A 131 8.73 23.48 4.62
CA ALA A 131 10.10 23.64 5.08
C ALA A 131 10.91 24.28 3.94
N VAL A 132 11.56 25.42 4.22
CA VAL A 132 12.26 26.24 3.22
C VAL A 132 13.29 25.43 2.41
N ASP A 133 13.07 25.30 1.10
CA ASP A 133 14.10 24.84 0.17
C ASP A 133 15.06 26.01 -0.12
N PRO A 134 16.38 25.89 0.13
CA PRO A 134 17.36 26.94 -0.20
C PRO A 134 17.64 27.08 -1.70
N VAL A 135 17.04 26.24 -2.55
CA VAL A 135 17.33 26.22 -3.99
C VAL A 135 16.03 26.41 -4.76
N GLY A 136 15.71 27.69 -5.01
CA GLY A 136 14.70 28.09 -5.96
C GLY A 136 15.08 27.63 -7.37
N THR A 137 14.41 26.61 -7.86
CA THR A 137 14.23 26.40 -9.30
C THR A 137 12.77 26.63 -9.62
N VAL A 138 12.48 27.81 -10.15
CA VAL A 138 11.20 28.17 -10.76
C VAL A 138 11.07 27.40 -12.09
N ALA A 139 10.88 26.09 -12.01
CA ALA A 139 10.43 25.28 -13.14
C ALA A 139 8.90 25.21 -13.07
N GLN A 140 8.22 25.32 -14.21
CA GLN A 140 6.75 25.39 -14.31
C GLN A 140 6.07 24.39 -13.37
N VAL A 141 5.48 24.94 -12.30
CA VAL A 141 4.98 24.16 -11.16
C VAL A 141 3.65 23.52 -11.56
N CYS A 142 3.51 22.23 -11.32
CA CYS A 142 2.20 21.58 -11.43
C CYS A 142 1.18 22.37 -10.59
N PRO A 143 -0.03 22.68 -11.10
CA PRO A 143 -1.01 23.44 -10.33
C PRO A 143 -1.50 22.74 -9.06
N THR A 144 -1.23 21.44 -8.90
CA THR A 144 -1.59 20.69 -7.71
C THR A 144 -0.75 21.11 -6.51
N PRO A 145 -1.36 21.56 -5.39
CA PRO A 145 -0.65 21.95 -4.18
C PRO A 145 0.35 20.88 -3.73
N GLY A 146 1.60 21.29 -3.53
CA GLY A 146 2.69 20.43 -3.09
C GLY A 146 3.28 19.47 -4.14
N CYS A 147 2.75 19.45 -5.35
CA CYS A 147 3.34 18.67 -6.43
C CYS A 147 4.46 19.44 -7.15
N HIS A 148 5.68 18.90 -7.13
CA HIS A 148 6.83 19.50 -7.81
C HIS A 148 6.96 19.08 -9.29
N GLY A 149 5.90 18.56 -9.89
CA GLY A 149 5.90 18.12 -11.29
C GLY A 149 6.67 16.82 -11.56
N VAL A 150 7.05 16.06 -10.52
CA VAL A 150 7.77 14.79 -10.67
C VAL A 150 6.79 13.62 -10.84
N GLY A 151 7.10 12.71 -11.76
CA GLY A 151 6.28 11.55 -12.13
C GLY A 151 5.08 11.89 -13.01
N HIS A 152 4.21 10.92 -13.28
CA HIS A 152 3.00 11.11 -14.08
C HIS A 152 2.00 9.99 -13.82
N VAL A 153 0.70 10.29 -13.90
CA VAL A 153 -0.40 9.29 -13.76
C VAL A 153 -0.35 8.14 -14.80
N ARG A 154 0.46 8.26 -15.86
CA ARG A 154 0.59 7.25 -16.93
C ARG A 154 1.78 6.31 -16.70
N GLY A 155 2.40 6.38 -15.52
CA GLY A 155 3.51 5.54 -15.12
C GLY A 155 4.89 6.14 -15.43
N PRO A 156 5.95 5.36 -15.17
CA PRO A 156 7.33 5.84 -15.07
C PRO A 156 7.95 6.29 -16.41
N ARG A 157 7.31 5.98 -17.55
CA ARG A 157 7.75 6.47 -18.87
C ARG A 157 7.73 7.99 -18.99
N TYR A 158 6.95 8.66 -18.14
CA TYR A 158 6.85 10.11 -18.11
C TYR A 158 7.41 10.59 -16.76
N GLY A 159 8.67 11.05 -16.78
CA GLY A 159 9.39 11.45 -15.56
C GLY A 159 8.90 12.76 -14.93
N THR A 160 8.24 13.62 -15.71
CA THR A 160 7.71 14.90 -15.24
C THR A 160 6.36 15.25 -15.88
N HIS A 161 5.64 16.19 -15.26
CA HIS A 161 4.40 16.77 -15.76
C HIS A 161 4.26 18.23 -15.33
N TYR A 162 3.41 18.98 -16.03
CA TYR A 162 3.12 20.39 -15.74
C TYR A 162 1.60 20.71 -15.74
N THR A 163 0.74 19.71 -15.91
CA THR A 163 -0.72 19.88 -15.94
C THR A 163 -1.43 18.98 -14.93
N LEU A 164 -2.64 19.37 -14.53
CA LEU A 164 -3.51 18.56 -13.65
C LEU A 164 -3.83 17.18 -14.25
N VAL A 165 -3.91 17.08 -15.57
CA VAL A 165 -4.20 15.82 -16.26
C VAL A 165 -3.07 14.80 -16.06
N GLY A 166 -1.82 15.27 -16.09
CA GLY A 166 -0.65 14.42 -15.89
C GLY A 166 -0.31 14.15 -14.42
N CYS A 167 -0.82 14.98 -13.51
CA CYS A 167 -0.46 14.93 -12.11
C CYS A 167 -0.99 13.68 -11.40
N PRO A 168 -0.13 12.89 -10.73
CA PRO A 168 -0.59 11.82 -9.86
C PRO A 168 -1.43 12.32 -8.70
N TYR A 169 -1.31 13.57 -8.26
CA TYR A 169 -1.97 14.09 -7.05
C TYR A 169 -3.19 14.97 -7.34
N SER A 170 -3.57 15.19 -8.60
CA SER A 170 -4.73 16.02 -8.90
C SER A 170 -6.04 15.35 -8.50
N ASP A 171 -7.04 16.16 -8.13
CA ASP A 171 -8.37 15.66 -7.69
C ASP A 171 -9.01 14.71 -8.71
N VAL A 172 -8.81 14.98 -10.00
CA VAL A 172 -9.31 14.13 -11.10
C VAL A 172 -8.71 12.72 -11.11
N ASN A 173 -7.52 12.55 -10.51
CA ASN A 173 -6.77 11.32 -10.46
C ASN A 173 -6.78 10.68 -9.06
N LEU A 174 -7.18 11.40 -8.01
CA LEU A 174 -7.27 10.89 -6.64
C LEU A 174 -8.12 9.60 -6.56
N ASN A 175 -9.30 9.61 -7.18
CA ASN A 175 -10.26 8.50 -7.16
C ASN A 175 -9.89 7.32 -8.06
N ARG A 176 -8.77 7.37 -8.79
CA ARG A 176 -8.29 6.29 -9.67
C ARG A 176 -7.31 5.33 -8.98
N GLU A 177 -7.44 5.16 -7.66
CA GLU A 177 -6.55 4.33 -6.82
C GLU A 177 -6.28 2.92 -7.35
N SER A 178 -7.15 2.37 -8.21
CA SER A 178 -7.00 1.03 -8.81
C SER A 178 -5.89 0.88 -9.85
N LEU A 179 -5.19 1.97 -10.23
CA LEU A 179 -4.15 1.94 -11.26
C LEU A 179 -2.72 2.13 -10.73
N LEU A 180 -2.52 2.18 -9.41
CA LEU A 180 -1.18 2.33 -8.83
C LEU A 180 -0.36 1.07 -9.13
N GLN A 181 0.57 1.21 -10.08
CA GLN A 181 1.43 0.12 -10.53
C GLN A 181 2.37 -0.31 -9.40
N ASP A 182 2.33 -1.62 -9.14
CA ASP A 182 3.26 -2.33 -8.27
C ASP A 182 4.71 -2.14 -8.74
N ARG A 183 5.62 -1.81 -7.82
CA ARG A 183 7.08 -1.73 -8.07
C ARG A 183 7.66 -3.05 -8.59
N LEU A 184 7.00 -4.17 -8.30
CA LEU A 184 7.38 -5.51 -8.75
C LEU A 184 6.63 -5.98 -10.01
N GLY A 185 5.86 -5.10 -10.65
CA GLY A 185 5.15 -5.40 -11.89
C GLY A 185 6.12 -5.63 -13.05
N GLY A 186 6.63 -6.86 -13.15
CA GLY A 186 7.33 -7.35 -14.32
C GLY A 186 6.49 -7.08 -15.57
N GLU A 187 7.16 -6.53 -16.59
CA GLU A 187 6.61 -6.35 -17.92
C GLU A 187 5.89 -7.63 -18.35
N ARG A 188 4.58 -7.54 -18.62
CA ARG A 188 3.96 -8.55 -19.47
C ARG A 188 4.56 -8.36 -20.85
N ALA A 189 5.41 -9.31 -21.22
CA ALA A 189 5.91 -9.53 -22.58
C ALA A 189 4.75 -9.61 -23.59
#